data_AF-A0A7C6UIH7-F1
#
_entry.id   AF-A0A7C6UIH7-F1
#
_cell.length_a   1.000
_cell.length_b   1.000
_cell.length_c   1.000
_cell.angle_alpha   90.00
_cell.angle_beta   90.00
_cell.angle_gamma   90.00
#
_symmetry.space_group_name_H-M   'P 1'
#
loop_
_entity.id
_entity.type
_entity.pdbx_description
1 polymer ?
#
loop_
_entity_poly.entity_id
_entity_poly.type
_entity_poly.pdbx_seq_one_letter_code
_entity_poly.pdbx_strand_id
1 'polypeptide(L)'
;MRLQVKIIDYGFSDSLKRFYVTYHITGLGDDDFSQLIHRLEDPVMVKGNEIYLNVYFDKEYYPFGAADSQNRFEDYQSREEIEMTAYLLELLEEGSK
;
A
#
# COMPACT_ATOMS: atom_id res chain seq x y z
N MET A 1 -10.38 17.07 0.96
CA MET A 1 -10.42 15.61 0.75
C MET A 1 -9.41 14.98 1.71
N ARG A 2 -9.58 13.70 2.06
CA ARG A 2 -8.70 12.98 2.99
C ARG A 2 -8.18 11.74 2.28
N LEU A 3 -6.85 11.56 2.27
CA LEU A 3 -6.17 10.35 1.81
C LEU A 3 -6.81 9.11 2.44
N GLN A 4 -7.13 8.12 1.62
CA GLN A 4 -7.62 6.81 2.03
C GLN A 4 -6.77 5.72 1.40
N VAL A 5 -6.42 4.73 2.20
CA VAL A 5 -5.72 3.53 1.78
C VAL A 5 -6.56 2.33 2.17
N LYS A 6 -6.78 1.43 1.22
CA LYS A 6 -7.47 0.16 1.44
C LYS A 6 -6.73 -1.01 0.83
N ILE A 7 -6.63 -2.12 1.55
CA ILE A 7 -6.13 -3.36 0.97
C ILE A 7 -7.26 -4.01 0.19
N ILE A 8 -7.01 -4.29 -1.10
CA ILE A 8 -8.02 -4.85 -2.01
C ILE A 8 -7.66 -6.25 -2.53
N ASP A 9 -6.38 -6.63 -2.44
CA ASP A 9 -5.91 -7.98 -2.72
C ASP A 9 -4.61 -8.26 -1.96
N TYR A 10 -4.34 -9.52 -1.66
CA TYR A 10 -3.12 -9.96 -0.99
C TYR A 10 -2.94 -11.46 -1.18
N GLY A 11 -1.69 -11.93 -1.11
CA GLY A 11 -1.43 -13.36 -1.17
C GLY A 11 0.00 -13.70 -1.54
N PHE A 12 0.17 -14.89 -2.13
CA PHE A 12 1.44 -15.34 -2.67
C PHE A 12 1.35 -15.45 -4.18
N SER A 13 2.26 -14.79 -4.88
CA SER A 13 2.38 -14.89 -6.33
C SER A 13 3.26 -16.08 -6.69
N ASP A 14 2.68 -17.11 -7.27
CA ASP A 14 3.43 -18.29 -7.70
C ASP A 14 4.41 -18.02 -8.84
N SER A 15 4.11 -17.04 -9.70
CA SER A 15 4.98 -16.65 -10.81
C SER A 15 6.19 -15.86 -10.34
N LEU A 16 6.02 -14.98 -9.35
CA LEU A 16 7.08 -14.15 -8.81
C LEU A 16 7.79 -14.78 -7.60
N LYS A 17 7.22 -15.87 -7.05
CA LYS A 17 7.67 -16.54 -5.82
C LYS A 17 7.82 -15.57 -4.64
N ARG A 18 6.91 -14.60 -4.53
CA ARG A 18 6.87 -13.57 -3.50
C ARG A 18 5.47 -13.37 -2.94
N PHE A 19 5.39 -12.93 -1.69
CA PHE A 19 4.13 -12.44 -1.14
C PHE A 19 3.83 -11.05 -1.69
N TYR A 20 2.56 -10.67 -1.73
CA TYR A 20 2.14 -9.37 -2.20
C TYR A 20 0.96 -8.82 -1.40
N VAL A 21 0.86 -7.49 -1.39
CA VAL A 21 -0.32 -6.74 -0.98
C VAL A 21 -0.60 -5.67 -2.03
N THR A 22 -1.86 -5.56 -2.43
CA THR A 22 -2.35 -4.53 -3.35
C THR A 22 -3.16 -3.50 -2.57
N TYR A 23 -2.69 -2.27 -2.58
CA TYR A 23 -3.33 -1.13 -1.94
C TYR A 23 -4.07 -0.29 -2.98
N HIS A 24 -5.30 0.08 -2.68
CA HIS A 24 -6.08 1.07 -3.40
C HIS A 24 -6.03 2.38 -2.63
N ILE A 25 -5.47 3.40 -3.29
CA ILE A 25 -5.23 4.71 -2.71
C ILE A 25 -6.11 5.72 -3.43
N THR A 26 -6.89 6.47 -2.66
CA THR A 26 -7.85 7.46 -3.16
C THR A 26 -7.87 8.71 -2.28
N GLY A 27 -8.60 9.74 -2.72
CA GLY A 27 -8.81 10.95 -1.94
C GLY A 27 -7.63 11.94 -1.95
N LEU A 28 -6.67 11.73 -2.85
CA LEU A 28 -5.56 12.66 -3.13
C LEU A 28 -6.03 13.87 -3.93
N GLY A 29 -5.46 15.04 -3.64
CA GLY A 29 -5.54 16.19 -4.55
C GLY A 29 -4.58 16.00 -5.74
N ASP A 30 -4.80 16.74 -6.83
CA ASP A 30 -4.04 16.58 -8.07
C ASP A 30 -2.51 16.76 -7.87
N ASP A 31 -2.11 17.70 -7.01
CA ASP A 31 -0.71 17.95 -6.68
C ASP A 31 -0.08 16.78 -5.90
N ASP A 32 -0.75 16.29 -4.85
CA ASP A 32 -0.29 15.15 -4.04
C ASP A 32 -0.24 13.87 -4.88
N PHE A 33 -1.25 13.65 -5.73
CA PHE A 33 -1.29 12.53 -6.65
C PHE A 33 -0.08 12.53 -7.60
N SER A 34 0.20 13.67 -8.22
CA SER A 34 1.32 13.83 -9.15
C SER A 34 2.67 13.60 -8.45
N GLN A 35 2.82 14.07 -7.21
CA GLN A 35 4.03 13.83 -6.42
C GLN A 35 4.22 12.36 -6.08
N LEU A 36 3.17 11.69 -5.58
CA LEU A 36 3.24 10.28 -5.18
C LEU A 36 3.59 9.36 -6.35
N ILE A 37 2.97 9.55 -7.52
CA ILE A 37 3.26 8.74 -8.71
C ILE A 37 4.73 8.79 -9.13
N HIS A 38 5.41 9.91 -8.88
CA HIS A 38 6.84 10.06 -9.20
C HIS A 38 7.78 9.52 -8.11
N ARG A 39 7.29 9.31 -6.88
CA ARG A 39 8.09 8.84 -5.75
C ARG A 39 7.93 7.35 -5.44
N LEU A 40 6.79 6.77 -5.81
CA LEU A 40 6.55 5.34 -5.62
C LEU A 40 7.50 4.53 -6.51
N GLU A 41 8.31 3.68 -5.89
CA GLU A 41 9.24 2.78 -6.59
C GLU A 41 8.59 1.46 -6.99
N ASP A 42 7.58 1.03 -6.23
CA ASP A 42 6.85 -0.21 -6.45
C ASP A 42 5.92 -0.14 -7.67
N PRO A 43 5.54 -1.29 -8.26
CA PRO A 43 4.63 -1.33 -9.39
C PRO A 43 3.28 -0.68 -9.09
N VAL A 44 2.94 0.31 -9.92
CA VAL A 44 1.69 1.08 -9.82
C VAL A 44 0.84 0.89 -11.07
N MET A 45 -0.46 0.75 -10.89
CA MET A 45 -1.47 0.96 -11.92
C MET A 45 -2.31 2.18 -11.58
N VAL A 46 -2.48 3.09 -12.53
CA VAL A 46 -3.28 4.31 -12.39
C VAL A 46 -4.61 4.16 -13.12
N LYS A 47 -5.72 4.54 -12.47
CA LYS A 47 -7.04 4.66 -13.09
C LYS A 47 -7.70 5.97 -12.66
N GLY A 48 -7.65 6.98 -13.52
CA GLY A 48 -8.11 8.32 -13.15
C GLY A 48 -7.23 8.91 -12.05
N ASN A 49 -7.83 9.36 -10.94
CA ASN A 49 -7.14 9.89 -9.78
C ASN A 49 -7.02 8.83 -8.65
N GLU A 50 -6.83 7.57 -9.03
CA GLU A 50 -6.70 6.44 -8.12
C GLU A 50 -5.42 5.67 -8.43
N ILE A 51 -4.75 5.23 -7.36
CA ILE A 51 -3.49 4.47 -7.44
C ILE A 51 -3.74 3.07 -6.89
N TYR A 52 -3.30 2.08 -7.66
CA TYR A 52 -3.29 0.67 -7.29
C TYR A 52 -1.82 0.25 -7.15
N LEU A 53 -1.34 0.20 -5.91
CA LEU A 53 0.06 -0.04 -5.57
C LEU A 53 0.25 -1.52 -5.20
N ASN A 54 1.17 -2.22 -5.88
CA ASN A 54 1.52 -3.59 -5.56
C ASN A 54 2.88 -3.64 -4.87
N VAL A 55 2.88 -3.98 -3.58
CA VAL A 55 4.13 -4.16 -2.81
C VAL A 55 4.41 -5.65 -2.66
N TYR A 56 5.67 -6.04 -2.85
CA TYR A 56 6.11 -7.43 -2.75
C TYR A 56 6.99 -7.66 -1.53
N PHE A 57 6.75 -8.77 -0.82
CA PHE A 57 7.41 -9.08 0.44
C PHE A 57 8.10 -10.44 0.37
N ASP A 58 9.28 -10.53 0.99
CA ASP A 58 9.80 -11.80 1.47
C ASP A 58 8.95 -12.28 2.65
N LYS A 59 8.94 -13.61 2.89
CA LYS A 59 8.08 -14.25 3.88
C LYS A 59 8.16 -13.61 5.28
N GLU A 60 9.35 -13.20 5.69
CA GLU A 60 9.64 -12.66 7.02
C GLU A 60 9.05 -11.25 7.23
N TYR A 61 8.80 -10.52 6.14
CA TYR A 61 8.24 -9.17 6.16
C TYR A 61 6.78 -9.12 5.74
N TYR A 62 6.19 -10.26 5.37
CA TYR A 62 4.81 -10.29 4.92
C TYR A 62 3.85 -10.00 6.08
N PRO A 63 3.00 -8.95 6.01
CA PRO A 63 2.18 -8.51 7.14
C PRO A 63 1.16 -9.55 7.61
N PHE A 64 0.75 -10.45 6.72
CA PHE A 64 -0.18 -11.55 7.03
C PHE A 64 0.52 -12.90 7.18
N GLY A 65 1.83 -12.91 7.43
CA GLY A 65 2.63 -14.12 7.62
C GLY A 65 2.58 -14.71 9.03
N ALA A 66 2.11 -13.95 10.02
CA ALA A 66 2.04 -14.37 11.41
C ALA A 66 0.99 -15.48 11.62
N ALA A 67 1.28 -16.44 12.49
CA ALA A 67 0.41 -17.60 12.72
C ALA A 67 -0.99 -17.22 13.28
N ASP A 68 -1.09 -16.12 14.03
CA ASP A 68 -2.36 -15.63 14.59
C ASP A 68 -3.10 -14.66 13.65
N SER A 69 -2.49 -14.24 12.54
CA SER A 69 -3.10 -13.29 11.59
C SER A 69 -4.43 -13.79 11.04
N GLN A 70 -4.61 -15.11 10.89
CA GLN A 70 -5.87 -15.69 10.44
C GLN A 70 -7.04 -15.47 11.43
N ASN A 71 -6.75 -15.42 12.73
CA ASN A 71 -7.78 -15.22 13.76
C ASN A 71 -8.08 -13.74 14.01
N ARG A 72 -7.18 -12.84 13.58
CA ARG A 72 -7.24 -11.39 13.83
C ARG A 72 -7.02 -10.60 12.56
N PHE A 73 -7.51 -11.12 11.44
CA PHE A 73 -7.20 -10.57 10.13
C PHE A 73 -7.55 -9.08 10.01
N GLU A 74 -8.72 -8.67 10.52
CA GLU A 74 -9.16 -7.28 10.51
C GLU A 74 -8.20 -6.34 11.25
N ASP A 75 -7.58 -6.79 12.35
CA ASP A 75 -6.60 -6.00 13.10
C ASP A 75 -5.33 -5.81 12.28
N TYR A 76 -4.83 -6.89 11.67
CA TYR A 76 -3.64 -6.84 10.83
C TYR A 76 -3.87 -6.00 9.57
N GLN A 77 -5.03 -6.15 8.92
CA GLN A 77 -5.41 -5.34 7.77
C GLN A 77 -5.48 -3.86 8.15
N SER A 78 -6.15 -3.54 9.27
CA SER A 78 -6.26 -2.15 9.73
C SER A 78 -4.90 -1.56 10.07
N ARG A 79 -4.02 -2.34 10.71
CA ARG A 79 -2.65 -1.90 11.02
C ARG A 79 -1.86 -1.60 9.75
N GLU A 80 -1.92 -2.50 8.78
CA GLU A 80 -1.22 -2.38 7.51
C GLU A 80 -1.73 -1.17 6.69
N GLU A 81 -3.03 -0.92 6.67
CA GLU A 81 -3.60 0.29 6.03
C GLU A 81 -3.11 1.59 6.71
N ILE A 82 -2.94 1.59 8.04
CA ILE A 82 -2.39 2.71 8.80
C ILE A 82 -0.90 2.90 8.49
N GLU A 83 -0.12 1.82 8.50
CA GLU A 83 1.33 1.83 8.19
C GLU A 83 1.58 2.36 6.77
N MET A 84 0.83 1.86 5.77
CA MET A 84 0.91 2.36 4.40
C MET A 84 0.46 3.82 4.29
N THR A 85 -0.58 4.24 5.02
CA THR A 85 -0.97 5.66 5.04
C THR A 85 0.16 6.55 5.58
N ALA A 86 0.84 6.12 6.65
CA ALA A 86 1.96 6.87 7.22
C ALA A 86 3.13 6.97 6.23
N TYR A 87 3.48 5.85 5.57
CA TYR A 87 4.51 5.83 4.53
C TYR A 87 4.21 6.80 3.38
N LEU A 88 2.98 6.82 2.85
CA LEU A 88 2.60 7.73 1.78
C LEU A 88 2.64 9.21 2.21
N LEU A 89 2.27 9.50 3.46
CA LEU A 89 2.37 10.85 4.02
C LEU A 89 3.83 11.29 4.17
N GLU A 90 4.70 10.41 4.65
CA GLU A 90 6.15 10.68 4.73
C GLU A 90 6.73 10.97 3.34
N LEU A 91 6.39 10.15 2.34
CA LEU A 91 6.78 10.40 0.95
C LEU A 91 6.32 11.77 0.44
N LEU A 92 5.11 12.21 0.79
CA LEU A 92 4.59 13.52 0.39
C LEU A 92 5.34 14.68 1.07
N GLU A 93 5.64 14.55 2.37
CA GLU A 93 6.33 15.57 3.17
C GLU A 93 7.79 15.81 2.73
N GLU A 94 8.49 14.78 2.23
CA GLU A 94 9.86 14.91 1.72
C GLU A 94 9.98 15.92 0.56
N GLY A 95 8.88 16.16 -0.17
CA GLY A 95 8.81 17.12 -1.27
C GLY A 95 8.57 18.57 -0.89
N SER A 96 8.23 18.84 0.36
CA SER A 96 7.76 20.15 0.81
C SER A 96 8.87 21.02 1.41
N LYS A 97 10.15 20.64 1.22
CA LYS A 97 11.34 21.37 1.69
C LYS A 97 12.09 22.06 0.56
#